data_AF-A0A0H4PJR2-F1
#
_entry.id   AF-A0A0H4PJR2-F1
#
_cell.length_a   1.000
_cell.length_b   1.000
_cell.length_c   1.000
_cell.angle_alpha   90.00
_cell.angle_beta   90.00
_cell.angle_gamma   90.00
#
_symmetry.space_group_name_H-M   'P 1'
#
loop_
_entity.id
_entity.type
_entity.pdbx_description
1 polymer ?
#
loop_
_entity_poly.entity_id
_entity_poly.type
_entity_poly.pdbx_seq_one_letter_code
_entity_poly.pdbx_strand_id
1 'polypeptide(L)'
;MENQLFNLFLKKGNIVIKSCEYRISLQLDYENGDHCQLAYSDTQDLIQLLTRLSQQIWENENYTKTPYVKQLYLENLNTFSWKMDSSELFIEFNEIENAILLKHKGNNPLHLEINQVVEMVQILERLNI
;
A
#
# COMPACT_ATOMS: atom_id res chain seq x y z
N MET A 1 -6.31 -19.87 -1.43
CA MET A 1 -6.44 -18.88 -0.35
C MET A 1 -7.82 -18.25 -0.48
N GLU A 2 -8.56 -18.07 0.60
CA GLU A 2 -9.85 -17.39 0.52
C GLU A 2 -9.66 -15.90 0.24
N ASN A 3 -10.53 -15.33 -0.58
CA ASN A 3 -10.55 -13.89 -0.84
C ASN A 3 -10.98 -13.17 0.45
N GLN A 4 -10.13 -12.28 0.95
CA GLN A 4 -10.43 -11.48 2.14
C GLN A 4 -10.62 -10.02 1.73
N LEU A 5 -11.53 -9.32 2.41
CA LEU A 5 -11.84 -7.91 2.18
C LEU A 5 -11.75 -7.15 3.50
N PHE A 6 -10.98 -6.08 3.52
CA PHE A 6 -10.80 -5.20 4.67
C PHE A 6 -11.06 -3.75 4.26
N ASN A 7 -11.68 -3.00 5.15
CA ASN A 7 -11.88 -1.57 4.99
C ASN A 7 -11.19 -0.86 6.15
N LEU A 8 -10.20 -0.03 5.84
CA LEU A 8 -9.54 0.85 6.79
C LEU A 8 -10.15 2.25 6.64
N PHE A 9 -10.85 2.69 7.67
CA PHE A 9 -11.48 4.01 7.70
C PHE A 9 -10.49 5.01 8.29
N LEU A 10 -10.17 6.05 7.52
CA LEU A 10 -9.19 7.05 7.89
C LEU A 10 -9.89 8.37 8.22
N LYS A 11 -9.12 9.31 8.78
CA LYS A 11 -9.62 10.67 8.99
C LYS A 11 -9.99 11.38 7.69
N LYS A 12 -9.25 11.12 6.61
CA LYS A 12 -9.54 11.60 5.26
C LYS A 12 -9.51 10.41 4.31
N GLY A 13 -10.69 9.93 3.93
CA GLY A 13 -10.85 8.82 2.99
C GLY A 13 -10.85 7.43 3.63
N ASN A 14 -10.84 6.43 2.77
CA ASN A 14 -10.79 5.03 3.16
C ASN A 14 -9.90 4.22 2.22
N ILE A 15 -9.32 3.17 2.76
CA ILE A 15 -8.54 2.20 2.00
C ILE A 15 -9.28 0.87 2.02
N VAL A 16 -9.68 0.40 0.84
CA VAL A 16 -10.23 -0.93 0.66
C VAL A 16 -9.09 -1.85 0.23
N ILE A 17 -8.90 -2.93 0.99
CA ILE A 17 -7.80 -3.88 0.81
C ILE A 17 -8.40 -5.25 0.57
N LYS A 18 -8.07 -5.85 -0.57
CA LYS A 18 -8.56 -7.18 -0.94
C LYS A 18 -7.41 -8.11 -1.27
N SER A 19 -7.35 -9.28 -0.66
CA SER A 19 -6.46 -10.34 -1.12
C SER A 19 -7.15 -11.17 -2.21
N CYS A 20 -6.49 -11.33 -3.36
CA CYS A 20 -6.97 -12.10 -4.50
C CYS A 20 -5.86 -13.06 -4.92
N GLU A 21 -6.03 -14.36 -4.66
CA GLU A 21 -5.06 -15.42 -4.96
C GLU A 21 -3.66 -15.15 -4.40
N TYR A 22 -2.79 -14.50 -5.20
CA TYR A 22 -1.40 -14.19 -4.85
C TYR A 22 -1.08 -12.69 -4.98
N ARG A 23 -2.10 -11.84 -5.03
CA ARG A 23 -1.97 -10.39 -5.13
C ARG A 23 -2.78 -9.70 -4.04
N ILE A 24 -2.34 -8.49 -3.69
CA ILE A 24 -3.08 -7.59 -2.81
C ILE A 24 -3.59 -6.44 -3.65
N SER A 25 -4.91 -6.24 -3.64
CA SER A 25 -5.56 -5.12 -4.27
C SER A 25 -5.76 -3.99 -3.26
N LEU A 26 -5.34 -2.78 -3.63
CA LEU A 26 -5.60 -1.55 -2.87
C LEU A 26 -6.48 -0.62 -3.69
N GLN A 27 -7.55 -0.13 -3.07
CA GLN A 27 -8.36 0.94 -3.63
C GLN A 27 -8.43 2.08 -2.60
N LEU A 28 -8.02 3.26 -3.04
CA LEU A 28 -8.09 4.48 -2.25
C LEU A 28 -9.36 5.23 -2.65
N ASP A 29 -10.14 5.63 -1.66
CA ASP A 29 -11.31 6.49 -1.85
C ASP A 29 -11.10 7.76 -1.04
N TYR A 30 -11.03 8.89 -1.72
CA TYR A 30 -10.75 10.19 -1.10
C TYR A 30 -12.08 10.83 -0.75
N GLU A 31 -12.45 10.82 0.53
CA GLU A 31 -13.63 11.57 0.98
C GLU A 31 -13.39 13.08 0.79
N ASN A 32 -13.86 13.62 -0.33
CA ASN A 32 -13.76 15.04 -0.72
C ASN A 32 -12.32 15.59 -0.82
N GLY A 33 -11.33 14.74 -1.09
CA GLY A 33 -9.91 15.11 -1.18
C GLY A 33 -9.21 14.55 -2.43
N ASP A 34 -7.88 14.62 -2.44
CA ASP A 34 -7.03 14.06 -3.50
C ASP A 34 -6.02 13.02 -3.00
N HIS A 35 -6.11 12.66 -1.72
CA HIS A 35 -5.27 11.68 -1.04
C HIS A 35 -6.01 11.07 0.17
N CYS A 36 -5.56 9.89 0.58
CA CYS A 36 -5.85 9.30 1.88
C CYS A 36 -4.79 9.78 2.89
N GLN A 37 -5.20 10.05 4.12
CA GLN A 37 -4.28 10.47 5.19
C GLN A 37 -4.21 9.40 6.28
N LEU A 38 -3.01 8.86 6.51
CA LEU A 38 -2.75 7.92 7.60
C LEU A 38 -2.15 8.66 8.80
N ALA A 39 -2.85 8.62 9.93
CA ALA A 39 -2.22 8.93 11.21
C ALA A 39 -1.29 7.79 11.64
N TYR A 40 -0.53 8.00 12.73
CA TYR A 40 0.38 7.00 13.26
C TYR A 40 -0.28 5.63 13.51
N SER A 41 -1.46 5.62 14.16
CA SER A 41 -2.21 4.38 14.42
C SER A 41 -2.68 3.71 13.14
N ASP A 42 -3.22 4.48 12.20
CA ASP A 42 -3.72 3.95 10.93
C ASP A 42 -2.59 3.34 10.10
N THR A 43 -1.40 3.95 10.19
CA THR A 43 -0.19 3.46 9.54
C THR A 43 0.25 2.13 10.14
N GLN A 44 0.22 1.98 11.47
CA GLN A 44 0.51 0.72 12.14
C GLN A 44 -0.50 -0.37 11.74
N ASP A 45 -1.79 -0.05 11.71
CA ASP A 45 -2.83 -0.99 11.29
C ASP A 45 -2.64 -1.45 9.84
N LEU A 46 -2.30 -0.51 8.93
CA LEU A 46 -2.01 -0.83 7.55
C LEU A 46 -0.76 -1.71 7.40
N ILE A 47 0.33 -1.38 8.11
CA ILE A 47 1.57 -2.18 8.11
C ILE A 47 1.29 -3.61 8.56
N GLN A 48 0.59 -3.79 9.68
CA GLN A 48 0.27 -5.11 10.21
C GLN A 48 -0.59 -5.92 9.23
N LEU A 49 -1.60 -5.28 8.64
CA LEU A 49 -2.48 -5.94 7.69
C LEU A 49 -1.74 -6.38 6.42
N LEU A 50 -0.93 -5.48 5.82
CA LEU A 50 -0.16 -5.78 4.62
C LEU A 50 0.90 -6.86 4.88
N THR A 51 1.55 -6.82 6.04
CA THR A 51 2.53 -7.83 6.46
C THR A 51 1.88 -9.19 6.59
N ARG A 52 0.74 -9.27 7.31
CA ARG A 52 -0.01 -10.51 7.49
C ARG A 52 -0.46 -11.12 6.16
N LEU A 53 -1.03 -10.30 5.26
CA LEU A 53 -1.48 -10.76 3.95
C LEU A 53 -0.31 -11.22 3.07
N SER A 54 0.81 -10.50 3.12
CA SER A 54 2.01 -10.88 2.36
C SER A 54 2.59 -12.19 2.85
N GLN A 55 2.64 -12.41 4.16
CA GLN A 55 3.08 -13.66 4.77
C GLN A 55 2.21 -14.84 4.33
N GLN A 56 0.88 -14.69 4.37
CA GLN A 56 -0.07 -15.72 3.92
C GLN A 56 0.16 -16.12 2.45
N ILE A 57 0.46 -15.15 1.57
CA ILE A 57 0.77 -15.42 0.16
C ILE A 57 2.14 -16.10 0.02
N TRP A 58 3.15 -15.61 0.74
CA TRP A 58 4.53 -16.10 0.66
C TRP A 58 4.68 -17.55 1.13
N GLU A 59 3.94 -17.92 2.18
CA GLU A 59 3.92 -19.26 2.76
C GLU A 59 3.07 -20.25 1.95
N ASN A 60 2.29 -19.78 0.97
CA ASN A 60 1.48 -20.66 0.14
C ASN A 60 2.37 -21.53 -0.77
N GLU A 61 2.20 -22.86 -0.70
CA GLU A 61 3.01 -23.82 -1.47
C GLU A 61 2.85 -23.67 -2.99
N ASN A 62 1.69 -23.18 -3.44
CA ASN A 62 1.38 -22.99 -4.85
C ASN A 62 1.81 -21.60 -5.38
N TYR A 63 2.32 -20.72 -4.51
CA TYR A 63 2.83 -19.41 -4.93
C TYR A 63 4.24 -19.54 -5.50
N THR A 64 4.42 -19.05 -6.73
CA THR A 64 5.75 -18.93 -7.33
C THR A 64 6.45 -17.67 -6.82
N LYS A 65 7.49 -17.87 -6.01
CA LYS A 65 8.25 -16.76 -5.42
C LYS A 65 9.07 -16.03 -6.48
N THR A 66 8.70 -14.78 -6.75
CA THR A 66 9.49 -13.90 -7.63
C THR A 66 10.67 -13.33 -6.85
N PRO A 67 11.93 -13.53 -7.30
CA PRO A 67 13.09 -12.97 -6.63
C PRO A 67 13.04 -11.44 -6.68
N TYR A 68 13.36 -10.81 -5.56
CA TYR A 68 13.56 -9.38 -5.48
C TYR A 68 14.93 -9.01 -6.06
N VAL A 69 14.95 -8.49 -7.29
CA VAL A 69 16.19 -8.23 -8.04
C VAL A 69 16.63 -6.78 -8.02
N LYS A 70 15.69 -5.85 -7.81
CA LYS A 70 15.94 -4.41 -7.75
C LYS A 70 14.77 -3.70 -7.08
N GLN A 71 15.03 -2.49 -6.61
CA GLN A 71 14.01 -1.54 -6.18
C GLN A 71 13.01 -1.24 -7.31
N LEU A 72 11.73 -1.26 -6.99
CA LEU A 72 10.61 -1.02 -7.90
C LEU A 72 10.05 0.40 -7.80
N TYR A 73 10.21 1.06 -6.65
CA TYR A 73 9.82 2.46 -6.48
C TYR A 73 10.89 3.46 -6.94
N LEU A 74 10.44 4.66 -7.29
CA LEU A 74 11.25 5.86 -7.44
C LEU A 74 11.11 6.73 -6.20
N GLU A 75 12.23 7.23 -5.67
CA GLU A 75 12.26 8.19 -4.56
C GLU A 75 12.69 9.58 -5.09
N ASN A 76 11.94 10.61 -4.72
CA ASN A 76 12.26 12.00 -5.02
C ASN A 76 11.81 12.89 -3.86
N LEU A 77 12.74 13.60 -3.21
CA LEU A 77 12.45 14.56 -2.13
C LEU A 77 11.43 14.03 -1.08
N ASN A 78 11.60 12.79 -0.64
CA ASN A 78 10.74 12.06 0.30
C ASN A 78 9.36 11.62 -0.22
N THR A 79 9.08 11.78 -1.50
CA THR A 79 7.96 11.12 -2.18
C THR A 79 8.43 9.83 -2.82
N PHE A 80 7.75 8.73 -2.51
CA PHE A 80 7.96 7.40 -3.05
C PHE A 80 6.87 7.09 -4.05
N SER A 81 7.21 6.54 -5.21
CA SER A 81 6.21 6.24 -6.24
C SER A 81 6.47 4.97 -7.01
N TRP A 82 5.39 4.29 -7.37
CA TRP A 82 5.40 3.15 -8.27
C TRP A 82 4.57 3.47 -9.50
N LYS A 83 5.12 3.15 -10.68
CA LYS A 83 4.37 3.17 -11.93
C LYS A 83 3.95 1.75 -12.29
N MET A 84 2.65 1.54 -12.44
CA MET A 84 2.03 0.23 -12.71
C MET A 84 1.07 0.40 -13.86
N ASP A 85 1.33 -0.19 -15.02
CA ASP A 85 0.53 -0.05 -16.23
C ASP A 85 0.08 1.41 -16.51
N SER A 86 -1.21 1.70 -16.28
CA SER A 86 -1.86 3.01 -16.46
C SER A 86 -2.10 3.77 -15.15
N SER A 87 -1.54 3.28 -14.05
CA SER A 87 -1.70 3.80 -12.70
C SER A 87 -0.36 4.19 -12.06
N GLU A 88 -0.41 5.17 -11.17
CA GLU A 88 0.73 5.56 -10.34
C GLU A 88 0.29 5.67 -8.89
N LEU A 89 1.04 5.07 -7.97
CA LEU A 89 0.87 5.20 -6.54
C LEU A 89 1.98 6.11 -6.00
N PHE A 90 1.63 6.99 -5.07
CA PHE A 90 2.50 7.91 -4.36
C PHE A 90 2.31 7.75 -2.86
N ILE A 91 3.41 7.77 -2.12
CA ILE A 91 3.46 7.82 -0.66
C ILE A 91 4.43 8.92 -0.27
N GLU A 92 4.01 9.83 0.60
CA GLU A 92 4.87 10.88 1.14
C GLU A 92 4.48 11.22 2.57
N PHE A 93 5.42 11.77 3.33
CA PHE A 93 5.13 12.29 4.67
C PHE A 93 4.86 13.78 4.60
N ASN A 94 3.75 14.21 5.21
CA ASN A 94 3.38 15.61 5.34
C ASN A 94 3.73 16.11 6.75
N GLU A 95 4.75 16.97 6.85
CA GLU A 95 5.23 17.52 8.12
C GLU A 95 4.19 18.42 8.82
N ILE A 96 3.35 19.13 8.06
CA ILE A 96 2.35 20.06 8.61
C ILE A 96 1.21 19.28 9.28
N GLU A 97 0.75 18.22 8.62
CA GLU A 97 -0.34 17.37 9.12
C GLU A 97 0.16 16.22 10.02
N ASN A 98 1.48 16.04 10.12
CA ASN A 98 2.16 14.96 10.82
C ASN A 98 1.56 13.58 10.47
N ALA A 99 1.46 13.30 9.17
CA ALA A 99 0.75 12.15 8.63
C ALA A 99 1.34 11.70 7.29
N ILE A 100 1.16 10.43 6.96
CA ILE A 100 1.51 9.89 5.65
C ILE A 100 0.34 10.11 4.69
N LEU A 101 0.63 10.63 3.50
CA LEU A 101 -0.34 10.82 2.43
C LEU A 101 -0.19 9.69 1.40
N LEU A 102 -1.30 9.03 1.08
CA LEU A 102 -1.36 8.04 0.01
C LEU A 102 -2.20 8.58 -1.14
N LYS A 103 -1.63 8.57 -2.33
CA LYS A 103 -2.30 9.06 -3.53
C LYS A 103 -2.09 8.08 -4.67
N HIS A 104 -3.19 7.74 -5.30
CA HIS A 104 -3.27 6.91 -6.49
C HIS A 104 -3.84 7.73 -7.65
N LYS A 105 -3.11 7.75 -8.76
CA LYS A 105 -3.52 8.30 -10.04
C LYS A 105 -3.87 7.16 -10.98
N GLY A 106 -5.16 6.90 -11.14
CA GLY A 106 -5.70 5.84 -12.00
C GLY A 106 -7.16 5.58 -11.66
N ASN A 107 -7.88 4.84 -12.51
CA ASN A 107 -9.31 4.60 -12.36
C ASN A 107 -9.66 3.20 -11.83
N ASN A 108 -8.65 2.35 -11.61
CA ASN A 108 -8.83 0.96 -11.20
C ASN A 108 -8.15 0.70 -9.85
N PRO A 109 -8.55 -0.33 -9.10
CA PRO A 109 -7.79 -0.81 -7.96
C PRO A 109 -6.34 -1.12 -8.35
N LEU A 110 -5.40 -0.76 -7.48
CA LEU A 110 -4.00 -1.11 -7.61
C LEU A 110 -3.83 -2.59 -7.29
N HIS A 111 -3.26 -3.37 -8.19
CA HIS A 111 -2.94 -4.77 -7.95
C HIS A 111 -1.45 -4.93 -7.68
N LEU A 112 -1.11 -5.07 -6.41
CA LEU A 112 0.27 -5.17 -5.94
C LEU A 112 0.73 -6.63 -5.90
N GLU A 113 1.94 -6.85 -6.41
CA GLU A 113 2.72 -8.06 -6.19
C GLU A 113 3.46 -7.98 -4.86
N ILE A 114 3.86 -9.13 -4.31
CA ILE A 114 4.43 -9.22 -2.97
C ILE A 114 5.66 -8.31 -2.79
N ASN A 115 6.53 -8.23 -3.79
CA ASN A 115 7.71 -7.36 -3.70
C ASN A 115 7.32 -5.88 -3.55
N GLN A 116 6.25 -5.43 -4.21
CA GLN A 116 5.76 -4.06 -4.07
C GLN A 116 5.10 -3.83 -2.71
N VAL A 117 4.39 -4.82 -2.18
CA VAL A 117 3.81 -4.74 -0.84
C VAL A 117 4.90 -4.66 0.22
N VAL A 118 5.96 -5.45 0.09
CA VAL A 118 7.11 -5.41 1.01
C VAL A 118 7.79 -4.03 0.98
N GLU A 119 8.03 -3.47 -0.20
CA GLU A 119 8.57 -2.11 -0.31
C GLU A 119 7.64 -1.06 0.31
N MET A 120 6.33 -1.20 0.11
CA MET A 120 5.34 -0.31 0.73
C MET A 120 5.40 -0.40 2.26
N VAL A 121 5.46 -1.60 2.83
CA VAL A 121 5.60 -1.78 4.29
C VAL A 121 6.87 -1.08 4.79
N GLN A 122 8.01 -1.29 4.12
CA GLN A 122 9.28 -0.65 4.51
C GLN A 122 9.23 0.87 4.45
N ILE A 123 8.57 1.44 3.43
CA ILE A 123 8.38 2.88 3.29
C ILE A 123 7.47 3.41 4.40
N LEU A 124 6.34 2.73 4.66
CA LEU A 124 5.43 3.11 5.74
C LEU A 124 6.14 3.06 7.09
N GLU A 125 6.91 2.02 7.39
CA GLU A 125 7.73 1.93 8.60
C GLU A 125 8.76 3.06 8.72
N ARG A 126 9.44 3.40 7.61
CA ARG A 126 10.42 4.51 7.55
C ARG A 126 9.77 5.86 7.85
N LEU A 127 8.54 6.07 7.39
CA LEU A 127 7.84 7.35 7.52
C LEU A 127 7.00 7.46 8.80
N ASN A 128 6.76 6.36 9.52
CA ASN A 128 5.93 6.34 10.72
C ASN A 128 6.74 6.71 11.98
N ILE A 129 7.10 7.98 12.09
CA ILE A 129 7.95 8.56 13.15
C ILE A 129 7.11 9.21 14.25
#